data_AF-A0A9E5WRE9-F1
#
_entry.id   AF-A0A9E5WRE9-F1
#
_cell.length_a   1.000
_cell.length_b   1.000
_cell.length_c   1.000
_cell.angle_alpha   90.00
_cell.angle_beta   90.00
_cell.angle_gamma   90.00
#
_symmetry.space_group_name_H-M   'P 1'
#
loop_
_entity.id
_entity.type
_entity.pdbx_description
1 polymer ?
#
loop_
_entity_poly.entity_id
_entity_poly.type
_entity_poly.pdbx_seq_one_letter_code
_entity_poly.pdbx_strand_id
1 'polypeptide(L)'
;MSKLLGFVAKRRGPRRFGWIVIFLVLTCLLQGLHLVRSGARRSGLHAGSIPDPQAMRDRDPSASTGKADASERPVSSKTGRHDAPLPGYRSMEIEGWTVHVHQQLFRDHADLRSEVERLLHCQLYQISRVIPDRPLARLREVPIWVEYDSPKVKCACYHPDKNWLKQNGYAVEKTDSVEIGHARRFVQWTLQQPWMLLHEFAHAYHERVLGWDYPPIIEAYEKAKSRGAYQSVLHHDGRRVRAYAMNNAKEYFAEACEAYFGMNDFYPFVRSELRDHDPQLYELLKSIWGLPKGAMDASAAAHKRNPSTSSTRP
;
A
#
# COMPACT_ATOMS: atom_id res chain seq x y z
N MET A 1 -2.50 35.92 -75.76
CA MET A 1 -1.99 37.24 -76.22
C MET A 1 -1.21 37.84 -75.06
N SER A 2 0.11 37.63 -75.04
CA SER A 2 1.16 38.58 -75.45
C SER A 2 1.50 39.68 -74.41
N LYS A 3 2.71 39.50 -73.85
CA LYS A 3 3.80 40.48 -73.60
C LYS A 3 3.58 41.59 -72.55
N LEU A 4 4.37 41.69 -71.46
CA LEU A 4 5.81 42.01 -71.25
C LEU A 4 6.06 43.52 -70.96
N LEU A 5 6.98 43.78 -70.01
CA LEU A 5 7.69 45.03 -69.63
C LEU A 5 7.01 45.87 -68.52
N GLY A 6 7.69 46.39 -67.48
CA GLY A 6 9.13 46.51 -67.25
C GLY A 6 9.49 46.87 -65.79
N PHE A 7 10.80 46.82 -65.56
CA PHE A 7 11.59 46.95 -64.34
C PHE A 7 11.61 48.38 -63.76
N VAL A 8 11.67 48.56 -62.42
CA VAL A 8 12.65 49.43 -61.70
C VAL A 8 12.56 49.15 -60.18
N ALA A 9 13.71 48.86 -59.59
CA ALA A 9 13.93 48.61 -58.17
C ALA A 9 13.94 49.90 -57.32
N LYS A 10 13.44 49.82 -56.07
CA LYS A 10 13.93 50.68 -54.99
C LYS A 10 13.89 49.94 -53.64
N ARG A 11 15.08 49.63 -53.12
CA ARG A 11 15.31 49.03 -51.80
C ARG A 11 14.86 49.98 -50.68
N ARG A 12 14.12 49.49 -49.68
CA ARG A 12 14.14 49.98 -48.28
C ARG A 12 13.94 48.80 -47.33
N GLY A 13 14.82 48.72 -46.32
CA GLY A 13 15.03 47.56 -45.45
C GLY A 13 13.97 47.30 -44.37
N PRO A 14 14.12 46.19 -43.62
CA PRO A 14 13.10 45.67 -42.72
C PRO A 14 12.99 46.45 -41.40
N ARG A 15 11.74 46.73 -41.03
CA ARG A 15 11.36 47.38 -39.76
C ARG A 15 11.48 46.40 -38.59
N ARG A 16 11.93 46.96 -37.48
CA ARG A 16 12.28 46.35 -36.19
C ARG A 16 11.05 45.75 -35.50
N PHE A 17 10.99 44.43 -35.36
CA PHE A 17 10.01 43.72 -34.52
C PHE A 17 10.66 42.50 -33.83
N GLY A 18 11.86 42.68 -33.27
CA GLY A 18 12.68 41.59 -32.71
C GLY A 18 13.42 41.92 -31.41
N TRP A 19 13.09 43.02 -30.73
CA TRP A 19 13.83 43.47 -29.54
C TRP A 19 13.03 43.48 -28.22
N ILE A 20 11.73 43.19 -28.26
CA ILE A 20 10.88 43.18 -27.04
C ILE A 20 10.80 41.79 -26.39
N VAL A 21 11.10 40.71 -27.11
CA VAL A 21 11.03 39.34 -26.57
C VAL A 21 12.35 38.89 -25.91
N ILE A 22 13.48 39.57 -26.18
CA ILE A 22 14.79 39.24 -25.60
C ILE A 22 15.03 39.93 -24.24
N PHE A 23 14.32 41.03 -23.94
CA PHE A 23 14.46 41.75 -22.65
C PHE A 23 13.65 41.14 -21.49
N LEU A 24 12.66 40.29 -21.77
CA LEU A 24 11.83 39.60 -20.77
C LEU A 24 12.39 38.25 -20.32
N VAL A 25 13.34 37.67 -21.07
CA VAL A 25 13.99 36.39 -20.70
C VAL A 25 15.28 36.61 -19.89
N LEU A 26 15.90 37.80 -19.95
CA LEU A 26 17.15 38.09 -19.21
C LEU A 26 16.94 38.72 -17.82
N THR A 27 15.74 39.17 -17.46
CA THR A 27 15.43 39.73 -16.13
C THR A 27 14.98 38.67 -15.11
N CYS A 28 14.46 37.51 -15.56
CA CYS A 28 14.17 36.38 -14.66
C CYS A 28 15.41 35.57 -14.23
N LEU A 29 16.56 35.71 -14.90
CA LEU A 29 17.79 34.98 -14.53
C LEU A 29 18.72 35.75 -13.57
N LEU A 30 18.45 37.03 -13.28
CA LEU A 30 19.27 37.84 -12.36
C LEU A 30 18.59 38.19 -11.03
N GLN A 31 17.30 37.87 -10.84
CA GLN A 31 16.66 37.87 -9.51
C GLN A 31 16.64 36.48 -8.84
N GLY A 32 17.03 35.41 -9.57
CA GLY A 32 17.17 34.05 -9.03
C GLY A 32 18.51 33.77 -8.32
N LEU A 33 19.52 34.64 -8.46
CA LEU A 33 20.85 34.42 -7.88
C LEU A 33 21.14 35.16 -6.55
N HIS A 34 20.22 36.01 -6.06
CA HIS A 34 20.41 36.73 -4.79
C HIS A 34 19.60 36.17 -3.60
N LEU A 35 18.81 35.11 -3.79
CA LEU A 35 18.10 34.43 -2.69
C LEU A 35 18.76 33.13 -2.20
N VAL A 36 20.02 32.86 -2.59
CA VAL A 36 20.76 31.64 -2.20
C VAL A 36 21.81 31.91 -1.09
N ARG A 37 21.94 33.16 -0.61
CA ARG A 37 22.88 33.51 0.46
C ARG A 37 22.24 34.42 1.50
N SER A 38 21.47 33.85 2.42
CA SER A 38 21.29 34.32 3.80
C SER A 38 20.42 33.33 4.57
N GLY A 39 20.98 32.79 5.66
CA GLY A 39 20.47 31.61 6.33
C GLY A 39 19.13 31.80 7.04
N ALA A 40 18.33 30.73 7.00
CA ALA A 40 17.43 30.38 8.08
C ALA A 40 17.84 29.00 8.59
N ARG A 41 18.53 28.99 9.74
CA ARG A 41 18.52 27.83 10.64
C ARG A 41 17.07 27.56 11.00
N ARG A 42 16.50 26.46 10.52
CA ARG A 42 15.34 25.81 11.13
C ARG A 42 15.60 24.32 11.15
N SER A 43 15.90 23.86 12.37
CA SER A 43 15.65 22.52 12.90
C SER A 43 15.49 21.42 11.85
N GLY A 44 16.55 20.63 11.65
CA GLY A 44 16.46 19.35 10.99
C GLY A 44 15.50 18.46 11.75
N LEU A 45 14.25 18.40 11.28
CA LEU A 45 13.42 17.23 11.47
C LEU A 45 14.03 16.18 10.55
N HIS A 46 14.93 15.36 11.10
CA HIS A 46 15.19 14.05 10.54
C HIS A 46 13.83 13.42 10.28
N ALA A 47 13.58 13.02 9.04
CA ALA A 47 12.64 11.96 8.73
C ALA A 47 13.17 10.73 9.48
N GLY A 48 12.79 10.65 10.76
CA GLY A 48 13.13 9.54 11.62
C GLY A 48 12.54 8.32 10.96
N SER A 49 13.42 7.42 10.54
CA SER A 49 13.14 6.01 10.36
C SER A 49 12.06 5.61 11.36
N ILE A 50 10.91 5.16 10.86
CA ILE A 50 9.81 4.65 11.67
C ILE A 50 10.44 3.77 12.76
N PRO A 51 10.37 4.14 14.05
CA PRO A 51 10.92 3.28 15.07
C PRO A 51 9.97 2.10 15.20
N ASP A 52 10.33 1.06 14.49
CA ASP A 52 10.16 -0.34 14.76
C ASP A 52 9.10 -0.81 15.79
N PRO A 53 7.99 -1.43 15.34
CA PRO A 53 7.13 -2.29 16.15
C PRO A 53 7.65 -3.74 16.36
N GLN A 54 8.88 -4.10 15.94
CA GLN A 54 9.41 -5.48 15.86
C GLN A 54 9.48 -6.25 17.18
N ALA A 55 9.26 -5.64 18.35
CA ALA A 55 9.23 -6.40 19.61
C ALA A 55 8.11 -7.48 19.65
N MET A 56 7.11 -7.44 18.75
CA MET A 56 6.12 -8.51 18.55
C MET A 56 6.58 -9.65 17.62
N ARG A 57 7.57 -9.40 16.74
CA ARG A 57 7.72 -10.17 15.49
C ARG A 57 8.89 -11.17 15.46
N ASP A 58 9.77 -11.15 16.46
CA ASP A 58 11.05 -11.89 16.44
C ASP A 58 11.13 -13.18 17.28
N ARG A 59 10.00 -13.83 17.62
CA ARG A 59 10.06 -15.19 18.19
C ARG A 59 9.77 -16.24 17.13
N ASP A 60 10.84 -16.88 16.69
CA ASP A 60 10.87 -18.09 15.85
C ASP A 60 10.63 -19.34 16.71
N PRO A 61 9.55 -20.12 16.50
CA PRO A 61 9.43 -21.46 17.06
C PRO A 61 9.71 -22.49 15.96
N SER A 62 10.92 -22.48 15.37
CA SER A 62 11.34 -23.52 14.44
C SER A 62 11.82 -24.77 15.20
N ALA A 63 10.88 -25.66 15.51
CA ALA A 63 11.15 -27.09 15.70
C ALA A 63 9.86 -27.93 15.59
N SER A 64 9.32 -28.08 14.38
CA SER A 64 8.49 -29.25 14.05
C SER A 64 8.39 -29.44 12.54
N THR A 65 9.12 -30.43 12.02
CA THR A 65 9.03 -30.87 10.63
C THR A 65 7.79 -31.75 10.44
N GLY A 66 6.82 -31.24 9.69
CA GLY A 66 5.71 -32.03 9.17
C GLY A 66 5.27 -31.49 7.82
N LYS A 67 5.37 -32.30 6.77
CA LYS A 67 4.81 -31.98 5.44
C LYS A 67 3.29 -31.86 5.59
N ALA A 68 2.74 -30.68 5.30
CA ALA A 68 1.31 -30.45 5.24
C ALA A 68 0.91 -30.04 3.81
N ASP A 69 -0.01 -30.82 3.26
CA ASP A 69 -0.75 -30.52 2.04
C ASP A 69 -1.63 -29.28 2.25
N ALA A 70 -1.91 -28.54 1.18
CA ALA A 70 -2.67 -27.29 1.19
C ALA A 70 -4.17 -27.58 1.42
N SER A 71 -4.51 -27.91 2.66
CA SER A 71 -5.88 -27.90 3.17
C SER A 71 -5.98 -26.82 4.24
N GLU A 72 -6.93 -25.89 4.04
CA GLU A 72 -7.23 -24.80 4.97
C GLU A 72 -7.38 -25.35 6.39
N ARG A 73 -6.68 -24.76 7.37
CA ARG A 73 -6.90 -25.13 8.77
C ARG A 73 -8.34 -24.73 9.15
N PRO A 74 -9.09 -25.59 9.86
CA PRO A 74 -10.41 -25.22 10.35
C PRO A 74 -10.26 -24.05 11.31
N VAL A 75 -10.87 -22.94 10.94
CA VAL A 75 -10.91 -21.71 11.72
C VAL A 75 -11.80 -21.98 12.94
N SER A 76 -11.26 -21.74 14.13
CA SER A 76 -12.03 -21.72 15.37
C SER A 76 -13.09 -20.62 15.27
N SER A 77 -14.34 -21.01 15.03
CA SER A 77 -15.49 -20.12 14.98
C SER A 77 -15.77 -19.59 16.39
N LYS A 78 -15.14 -18.47 16.75
CA LYS A 78 -15.63 -17.59 17.81
C LYS A 78 -16.22 -16.34 17.20
N THR A 79 -17.29 -16.49 16.42
CA THR A 79 -18.23 -15.39 16.17
C THR A 79 -19.08 -15.18 17.42
N GLY A 80 -18.45 -14.70 18.49
CA GLY A 80 -19.18 -14.02 19.54
C GLY A 80 -19.43 -12.60 19.06
N ARG A 81 -20.68 -12.24 18.75
CA ARG A 81 -21.06 -10.82 18.79
C ARG A 81 -20.81 -10.35 20.22
N HIS A 82 -19.69 -9.68 20.43
CA HIS A 82 -19.43 -8.96 21.66
C HIS A 82 -20.29 -7.69 21.64
N ASP A 83 -21.60 -7.86 21.86
CA ASP A 83 -22.58 -6.77 22.02
C ASP A 83 -22.50 -6.12 23.42
N ALA A 84 -21.55 -6.55 24.27
CA ALA A 84 -21.25 -5.86 25.51
C ALA A 84 -20.57 -4.52 25.19
N PRO A 85 -21.06 -3.38 25.73
CA PRO A 85 -20.41 -2.09 25.51
C PRO A 85 -18.95 -2.16 25.96
N LEU A 86 -18.03 -1.98 25.02
CA LEU A 86 -16.59 -1.85 25.31
C LEU A 86 -16.37 -0.50 26.00
N PRO A 87 -15.95 -0.46 27.28
CA PRO A 87 -15.78 0.79 27.99
C PRO A 87 -14.83 1.72 27.23
N GLY A 88 -15.28 2.94 26.93
CA GLY A 88 -14.48 3.93 26.21
C GLY A 88 -14.55 3.85 24.69
N TYR A 89 -15.31 2.93 24.09
CA TYR A 89 -15.47 2.83 22.64
C TYR A 89 -16.94 2.93 22.21
N ARG A 90 -17.14 3.26 20.93
CA ARG A 90 -18.41 3.12 20.23
C ARG A 90 -18.21 2.20 19.03
N SER A 91 -18.99 1.13 18.97
CA SER A 91 -18.99 0.20 17.84
C SER A 91 -19.91 0.69 16.73
N MET A 92 -19.51 0.46 15.48
CA MET A 92 -20.29 0.71 14.29
C MET A 92 -19.92 -0.29 13.19
N GLU A 93 -20.74 -0.34 12.14
CA GLU A 93 -20.47 -1.15 10.95
C GLU A 93 -20.10 -0.22 9.78
N ILE A 94 -19.00 -0.52 9.10
CA ILE A 94 -18.51 0.22 7.93
C ILE A 94 -18.11 -0.78 6.85
N GLU A 95 -18.79 -0.74 5.69
CA GLU A 95 -18.50 -1.58 4.51
C GLU A 95 -18.48 -3.11 4.78
N GLY A 96 -19.17 -3.57 5.81
CA GLY A 96 -19.19 -4.96 6.27
C GLY A 96 -18.15 -5.33 7.35
N TRP A 97 -17.43 -4.35 7.90
CA TRP A 97 -16.51 -4.53 9.03
C TRP A 97 -17.08 -3.96 10.33
N THR A 98 -16.80 -4.64 11.44
CA THR A 98 -16.99 -4.10 12.79
C THR A 98 -15.86 -3.12 13.12
N VAL A 99 -16.20 -1.87 13.43
CA VAL A 99 -15.25 -0.81 13.78
C VAL A 99 -15.55 -0.28 15.18
N HIS A 100 -14.56 -0.31 16.06
CA HIS A 100 -14.61 0.23 17.43
C HIS A 100 -13.86 1.55 17.48
N VAL A 101 -14.57 2.66 17.66
CA VAL A 101 -13.98 4.01 17.66
C VAL A 101 -13.91 4.54 19.09
N HIS A 102 -12.72 4.97 19.52
CA HIS A 102 -12.51 5.51 20.87
C HIS A 102 -13.37 6.76 21.11
N GLN A 103 -14.03 6.84 22.26
CA GLN A 103 -15.03 7.87 22.59
C GLN A 103 -14.47 9.30 22.57
N GLN A 104 -13.16 9.47 22.77
CA GLN A 104 -12.48 10.76 22.66
C GLN A 104 -12.65 11.40 21.28
N LEU A 105 -12.68 10.58 20.20
CA LEU A 105 -12.94 11.10 18.85
C LEU A 105 -14.35 11.67 18.70
N PHE A 106 -15.33 11.17 19.47
CA PHE A 106 -16.68 11.73 19.49
C PHE A 106 -16.80 12.99 20.32
N ARG A 107 -16.15 13.01 21.50
CA ARG A 107 -16.27 14.13 22.45
C ARG A 107 -15.46 15.35 22.03
N ASP A 108 -14.22 15.13 21.59
CA ASP A 108 -13.21 16.19 21.55
C ASP A 108 -12.71 16.47 20.12
N HIS A 109 -12.95 15.57 19.16
CA HIS A 109 -12.34 15.62 17.83
C HIS A 109 -13.30 15.27 16.68
N ALA A 110 -14.49 15.87 16.66
CA ALA A 110 -15.56 15.55 15.71
C ALA A 110 -15.15 15.67 14.22
N ASP A 111 -14.34 16.68 13.86
CA ASP A 111 -13.87 16.87 12.48
C ASP A 111 -12.89 15.76 12.06
N LEU A 112 -11.91 15.47 12.91
CA LEU A 112 -10.95 14.38 12.68
C LEU A 112 -11.65 13.02 12.64
N ARG A 113 -12.63 12.78 13.51
CA ARG A 113 -13.46 11.57 13.46
C ARG A 113 -14.14 11.44 12.09
N SER A 114 -14.74 12.53 11.61
CA SER A 114 -15.43 12.53 10.32
C SER A 114 -14.48 12.28 9.14
N GLU A 115 -13.23 12.76 9.21
CA GLU A 115 -12.19 12.42 8.23
C GLU A 115 -11.82 10.94 8.27
N VAL A 116 -11.59 10.38 9.47
CA VAL A 116 -11.27 8.96 9.64
C VAL A 116 -12.40 8.07 9.15
N GLU A 117 -13.66 8.36 9.50
CA GLU A 117 -14.83 7.62 9.04
C GLU A 117 -14.95 7.63 7.51
N ARG A 118 -14.77 8.79 6.86
CA ARG A 118 -14.77 8.88 5.38
C ARG A 118 -13.66 8.05 4.76
N LEU A 119 -12.46 8.08 5.34
CA LEU A 119 -11.31 7.34 4.84
C LEU A 119 -11.48 5.82 5.04
N LEU A 120 -12.07 5.39 6.15
CA LEU A 120 -12.46 4.00 6.39
C LEU A 120 -13.46 3.52 5.33
N HIS A 121 -14.54 4.28 5.07
CA HIS A 121 -15.45 3.96 3.97
C HIS A 121 -14.72 3.82 2.64
N CYS A 122 -13.83 4.76 2.32
CA CYS A 122 -13.06 4.73 1.07
C CYS A 122 -12.19 3.47 0.95
N GLN A 123 -11.30 3.21 1.92
CA GLN A 123 -10.35 2.10 1.85
C GLN A 123 -11.04 0.74 1.93
N LEU A 124 -12.00 0.57 2.84
CA LEU A 124 -12.73 -0.70 2.98
C LEU A 124 -13.58 -1.00 1.75
N TYR A 125 -14.19 0.02 1.15
CA TYR A 125 -14.88 -0.12 -0.12
C TYR A 125 -13.90 -0.54 -1.23
N GLN A 126 -12.75 0.13 -1.37
CA GLN A 126 -11.71 -0.22 -2.36
C GLN A 126 -11.25 -1.68 -2.21
N ILE A 127 -11.00 -2.13 -0.98
CA ILE A 127 -10.65 -3.52 -0.66
C ILE A 127 -11.76 -4.48 -1.14
N SER A 128 -13.02 -4.19 -0.82
CA SER A 128 -14.15 -5.04 -1.20
C SER A 128 -14.33 -5.20 -2.72
N ARG A 129 -13.90 -4.18 -3.48
CA ARG A 129 -14.00 -4.12 -4.94
C ARG A 129 -12.96 -4.96 -5.65
N VAL A 130 -11.81 -5.21 -5.02
CA VAL A 130 -10.67 -5.90 -5.68
C VAL A 130 -10.44 -7.31 -5.16
N ILE A 131 -10.76 -7.61 -3.89
CA ILE A 131 -10.51 -8.94 -3.31
C ILE A 131 -11.64 -9.91 -3.66
N PRO A 132 -11.33 -11.15 -4.10
CA PRO A 132 -12.33 -12.20 -4.34
C PRO A 132 -13.20 -12.50 -3.12
N ASP A 133 -14.43 -13.00 -3.34
CA ASP A 133 -15.44 -13.07 -2.27
C ASP A 133 -15.05 -13.98 -1.11
N ARG A 134 -14.41 -15.13 -1.38
CA ARG A 134 -13.95 -16.07 -0.34
C ARG A 134 -12.93 -15.42 0.62
N PRO A 135 -11.79 -14.87 0.16
CA PRO A 135 -10.87 -14.18 1.06
C PRO A 135 -11.49 -12.92 1.68
N LEU A 136 -12.30 -12.16 0.95
CA LEU A 136 -12.97 -10.97 1.48
C LEU A 136 -13.87 -11.29 2.69
N ALA A 137 -14.58 -12.41 2.66
CA ALA A 137 -15.39 -12.86 3.80
C ALA A 137 -14.52 -13.09 5.05
N ARG A 138 -13.33 -13.67 4.90
CA ARG A 138 -12.37 -13.88 6.00
C ARG A 138 -11.83 -12.56 6.54
N LEU A 139 -11.58 -11.58 5.67
CA LEU A 139 -11.09 -10.26 6.10
C LEU A 139 -12.14 -9.46 6.88
N ARG A 140 -13.42 -9.60 6.55
CA ARG A 140 -14.54 -8.95 7.27
C ARG A 140 -14.72 -9.44 8.70
N GLU A 141 -14.17 -10.61 9.04
CA GLU A 141 -14.18 -11.11 10.42
C GLU A 141 -13.17 -10.41 11.33
N VAL A 142 -12.23 -9.64 10.77
CA VAL A 142 -11.18 -8.95 11.52
C VAL A 142 -11.70 -7.59 11.99
N PRO A 143 -11.90 -7.36 13.30
CA PRO A 143 -12.36 -6.07 13.79
C PRO A 143 -11.30 -4.98 13.57
N ILE A 144 -11.75 -3.73 13.53
CA ILE A 144 -10.88 -2.56 13.47
C ILE A 144 -11.08 -1.72 14.72
N TRP A 145 -10.00 -1.32 15.37
CA TRP A 145 -9.99 -0.40 16.51
C TRP A 145 -9.39 0.92 16.09
N VAL A 146 -10.04 2.03 16.45
CA VAL A 146 -9.61 3.37 16.08
C VAL A 146 -9.37 4.18 17.34
N GLU A 147 -8.10 4.49 17.57
CA GLU A 147 -7.64 5.35 18.65
C GLU A 147 -7.50 6.80 18.20
N TYR A 148 -7.61 7.73 19.14
CA TYR A 148 -7.20 9.10 18.89
C TYR A 148 -5.66 9.19 18.77
N ASP A 149 -4.94 8.76 19.81
CA ASP A 149 -3.47 8.88 19.96
C ASP A 149 -2.85 7.81 20.88
N SER A 150 -2.94 6.54 20.50
CA SER A 150 -2.23 5.43 21.16
C SER A 150 -0.74 5.74 21.31
N PRO A 151 -0.18 5.69 22.53
CA PRO A 151 1.26 5.90 22.73
C PRO A 151 2.09 4.72 22.22
N LYS A 152 1.44 3.58 21.91
CA LYS A 152 2.09 2.32 21.57
C LYS A 152 2.07 2.01 20.07
N VAL A 153 1.01 2.40 19.38
CA VAL A 153 0.82 2.14 17.95
C VAL A 153 0.95 3.43 17.16
N LYS A 154 1.96 3.50 16.29
CA LYS A 154 2.29 4.75 15.60
C LYS A 154 1.29 5.16 14.54
N CYS A 155 0.75 4.21 13.79
CA CYS A 155 -0.28 4.48 12.80
C CYS A 155 -1.28 3.32 12.73
N ALA A 156 -0.89 2.18 12.16
CA ALA A 156 -1.70 0.97 12.15
C ALA A 156 -0.87 -0.27 12.50
N CYS A 157 -1.50 -1.31 13.06
CA CYS A 157 -0.91 -2.64 13.22
C CYS A 157 -1.97 -3.73 13.44
N TYR A 158 -1.69 -4.95 12.99
CA TYR A 158 -2.41 -6.17 13.37
C TYR A 158 -1.88 -6.78 14.69
N HIS A 159 -2.79 -7.28 15.52
CA HIS A 159 -2.49 -7.81 16.86
C HIS A 159 -2.74 -9.33 16.99
N PRO A 160 -1.76 -10.19 16.69
CA PRO A 160 -1.97 -11.65 16.64
C PRO A 160 -1.93 -12.38 17.99
N ASP A 161 -1.36 -11.79 19.06
CA ASP A 161 -1.04 -12.55 20.28
C ASP A 161 -1.56 -11.86 21.55
N LYS A 162 -2.63 -12.44 22.12
CA LYS A 162 -3.23 -12.02 23.38
C LYS A 162 -2.26 -11.98 24.57
N ASN A 163 -1.39 -12.98 24.68
CA ASN A 163 -0.44 -13.06 25.79
C ASN A 163 0.61 -11.98 25.66
N TRP A 164 1.11 -11.73 24.44
CA TRP A 164 2.02 -10.63 24.18
C TRP A 164 1.37 -9.28 24.49
N LEU A 165 0.12 -9.05 24.06
CA LEU A 165 -0.62 -7.82 24.38
C LEU A 165 -0.70 -7.60 25.89
N LYS A 166 -1.09 -8.64 26.64
CA LYS A 166 -1.16 -8.58 28.10
C LYS A 166 0.19 -8.24 28.74
N GLN A 167 1.26 -8.92 28.32
CA GLN A 167 2.62 -8.74 28.87
C GLN A 167 3.17 -7.33 28.58
N ASN A 168 2.77 -6.72 27.47
CA ASN A 168 3.22 -5.40 27.05
C ASN A 168 2.20 -4.29 27.38
N GLY A 169 1.17 -4.61 28.17
CA GLY A 169 0.18 -3.67 28.68
C GLY A 169 -0.78 -3.09 27.63
N TYR A 170 -1.03 -3.80 26.54
CA TYR A 170 -2.09 -3.47 25.58
C TYR A 170 -3.43 -4.01 26.06
N ALA A 171 -4.53 -3.46 25.51
CA ALA A 171 -5.86 -4.01 25.70
C ALA A 171 -5.95 -5.38 25.01
N VAL A 172 -6.24 -6.44 25.78
CA VAL A 172 -6.31 -7.83 25.27
C VAL A 172 -7.56 -8.07 24.42
N GLU A 173 -8.52 -7.15 24.47
CA GLU A 173 -9.72 -7.11 23.63
C GLU A 173 -9.37 -6.84 22.17
N LYS A 174 -8.19 -6.27 21.90
CA LYS A 174 -7.68 -6.00 20.55
C LYS A 174 -7.01 -7.21 19.91
N THR A 175 -6.96 -8.37 20.55
CA THR A 175 -6.44 -9.59 19.92
C THR A 175 -7.22 -9.90 18.63
N ASP A 176 -6.50 -10.37 17.62
CA ASP A 176 -7.00 -10.73 16.30
C ASP A 176 -7.69 -9.59 15.55
N SER A 177 -7.23 -8.36 15.77
CA SER A 177 -7.81 -7.15 15.18
C SER A 177 -6.75 -6.22 14.60
N VAL A 178 -7.18 -5.30 13.74
CA VAL A 178 -6.37 -4.18 13.27
C VAL A 178 -6.58 -3.00 14.21
N GLU A 179 -5.51 -2.40 14.73
CA GLU A 179 -5.56 -1.15 15.47
C GLU A 179 -5.02 -0.01 14.61
N ILE A 180 -5.86 0.99 14.32
CA ILE A 180 -5.44 2.32 13.92
C ILE A 180 -5.12 3.09 15.20
N GLY A 181 -3.85 3.10 15.58
CA GLY A 181 -3.37 3.70 16.82
C GLY A 181 -3.36 5.22 16.83
N HIS A 182 -3.40 5.89 15.68
CA HIS A 182 -3.36 7.34 15.65
C HIS A 182 -4.18 7.92 14.49
N ALA A 183 -5.38 8.41 14.81
CA ALA A 183 -6.35 8.96 13.86
C ALA A 183 -5.76 9.99 12.89
N ARG A 184 -5.05 11.00 13.40
CA ARG A 184 -4.44 12.04 12.55
C ARG A 184 -3.37 11.50 11.60
N ARG A 185 -2.53 10.57 12.06
CA ARG A 185 -1.50 9.96 11.21
C ARG A 185 -2.13 9.06 10.16
N PHE A 186 -3.19 8.32 10.50
CA PHE A 186 -3.94 7.54 9.51
C PHE A 186 -4.44 8.41 8.36
N VAL A 187 -5.04 9.56 8.65
CA VAL A 187 -5.48 10.51 7.61
C VAL A 187 -4.30 11.05 6.78
N GLN A 188 -3.16 11.32 7.41
CA GLN A 188 -2.00 11.92 6.74
C GLN A 188 -1.19 10.91 5.91
N TRP A 189 -0.91 9.75 6.47
CA TRP A 189 0.01 8.75 5.89
C TRP A 189 -0.63 8.01 4.72
N THR A 190 -1.96 7.87 4.71
CA THR A 190 -2.67 7.21 3.61
C THR A 190 -2.62 7.96 2.28
N LEU A 191 -2.18 9.23 2.28
CA LEU A 191 -1.82 9.92 1.04
C LEU A 191 -0.63 9.27 0.31
N GLN A 192 0.28 8.64 1.08
CA GLN A 192 1.48 7.98 0.58
C GLN A 192 1.36 6.45 0.63
N GLN A 193 0.61 5.93 1.60
CA GLN A 193 0.33 4.52 1.84
C GLN A 193 -1.18 4.22 1.68
N PRO A 194 -1.73 4.31 0.45
CA PRO A 194 -3.17 4.26 0.23
C PRO A 194 -3.80 2.91 0.54
N TRP A 195 -3.01 1.84 0.64
CA TRP A 195 -3.46 0.48 0.94
C TRP A 195 -3.03 -0.01 2.33
N MET A 196 -2.76 0.92 3.27
CA MET A 196 -2.37 0.62 4.65
C MET A 196 -3.29 -0.37 5.37
N LEU A 197 -4.62 -0.28 5.23
CA LEU A 197 -5.50 -1.27 5.87
C LEU A 197 -5.40 -2.65 5.20
N LEU A 198 -5.17 -2.70 3.89
CA LEU A 198 -4.94 -3.98 3.21
C LEU A 198 -3.65 -4.63 3.70
N HIS A 199 -2.60 -3.86 3.99
CA HIS A 199 -1.37 -4.36 4.61
C HIS A 199 -1.67 -5.13 5.90
N GLU A 200 -2.39 -4.48 6.82
CA GLU A 200 -2.72 -5.09 8.11
C GLU A 200 -3.69 -6.27 7.97
N PHE A 201 -4.60 -6.22 7.01
CA PHE A 201 -5.45 -7.36 6.68
C PHE A 201 -4.69 -8.52 6.04
N ALA A 202 -3.60 -8.26 5.29
CA ALA A 202 -2.74 -9.29 4.78
C ALA A 202 -2.01 -10.00 5.92
N HIS A 203 -1.54 -9.28 6.95
CA HIS A 203 -1.05 -9.89 8.18
C HIS A 203 -2.12 -10.76 8.85
N ALA A 204 -3.34 -10.25 9.00
CA ALA A 204 -4.44 -11.01 9.59
C ALA A 204 -4.76 -12.28 8.80
N TYR A 205 -4.76 -12.23 7.47
CA TYR A 205 -5.00 -13.40 6.63
C TYR A 205 -3.86 -14.42 6.70
N HIS A 206 -2.61 -13.95 6.66
CA HIS A 206 -1.44 -14.80 6.81
C HIS A 206 -1.48 -15.57 8.13
N GLU A 207 -1.86 -14.92 9.23
CA GLU A 207 -2.00 -15.60 10.52
C GLU A 207 -3.20 -16.54 10.58
N ARG A 208 -4.41 -16.00 10.34
CA ARG A 208 -5.68 -16.67 10.63
C ARG A 208 -6.05 -17.76 9.62
N VAL A 209 -5.52 -17.69 8.41
CA VAL A 209 -5.90 -18.58 7.29
C VAL A 209 -4.74 -19.45 6.84
N LEU A 210 -3.54 -18.86 6.68
CA LEU A 210 -2.37 -19.60 6.19
C LEU A 210 -1.53 -20.21 7.33
N GLY A 211 -1.41 -19.50 8.44
CA GLY A 211 -0.41 -19.71 9.48
C GLY A 211 0.91 -18.99 9.17
N TRP A 212 1.55 -18.41 10.19
CA TRP A 212 2.82 -17.69 10.03
C TRP A 212 3.97 -18.54 9.48
N ASP A 213 3.85 -19.85 9.64
CA ASP A 213 4.81 -20.87 9.21
C ASP A 213 4.55 -21.35 7.77
N TYR A 214 3.65 -20.70 7.02
CA TYR A 214 3.27 -21.12 5.66
C TYR A 214 4.50 -21.19 4.73
N PRO A 215 4.97 -22.40 4.37
CA PRO A 215 6.28 -22.56 3.73
C PRO A 215 6.44 -21.82 2.39
N PRO A 216 5.41 -21.75 1.51
CA PRO A 216 5.55 -21.04 0.24
C PRO A 216 5.92 -19.55 0.38
N ILE A 217 5.43 -18.85 1.41
CA ILE A 217 5.80 -17.45 1.66
C ILE A 217 7.25 -17.36 2.15
N ILE A 218 7.66 -18.22 3.08
CA ILE A 218 9.01 -18.27 3.64
C ILE A 218 10.03 -18.56 2.52
N GLU A 219 9.76 -19.56 1.69
CA GLU A 219 10.65 -19.93 0.58
C GLU A 219 10.76 -18.83 -0.48
N ALA A 220 9.65 -18.18 -0.83
CA ALA A 220 9.67 -17.05 -1.77
C ALA A 220 10.46 -15.87 -1.21
N TYR A 221 10.28 -15.56 0.08
CA TYR A 221 11.02 -14.51 0.78
C TYR A 221 12.53 -14.77 0.79
N GLU A 222 12.97 -15.97 1.19
CA GLU A 222 14.40 -16.28 1.24
C GLU A 222 15.05 -16.28 -0.15
N LYS A 223 14.33 -16.70 -1.20
CA LYS A 223 14.77 -16.56 -2.59
C LYS A 223 14.88 -15.09 -3.00
N ALA A 224 13.89 -14.26 -2.69
CA ALA A 224 13.93 -12.82 -2.98
C ALA A 224 15.07 -12.09 -2.25
N LYS A 225 15.30 -12.45 -0.98
CA LYS A 225 16.36 -11.91 -0.14
C LYS A 225 17.75 -12.32 -0.63
N SER A 226 17.96 -13.59 -0.97
CA SER A 226 19.27 -14.10 -1.45
C SER A 226 19.70 -13.49 -2.78
N ARG A 227 18.75 -13.20 -3.69
CA ARG A 227 19.05 -12.46 -4.94
C ARG A 227 19.11 -10.94 -4.77
N GLY A 228 18.86 -10.42 -3.57
CA GLY A 228 18.88 -8.99 -3.27
C GLY A 228 17.80 -8.18 -4.00
N ALA A 229 16.68 -8.79 -4.40
CA ALA A 229 15.68 -8.17 -5.30
C ALA A 229 15.15 -6.82 -4.79
N TYR A 230 15.06 -6.66 -3.47
CA TYR A 230 14.47 -5.51 -2.82
C TYR A 230 15.47 -4.68 -1.99
N GLN A 231 16.78 -4.87 -2.20
CA GLN A 231 17.81 -4.15 -1.42
C GLN A 231 17.95 -2.68 -1.81
N SER A 232 17.54 -2.29 -3.02
CA SER A 232 17.54 -0.90 -3.48
C SER A 232 16.45 -0.68 -4.52
N VAL A 233 15.24 -0.35 -4.06
CA VAL A 233 14.06 -0.10 -4.89
C VAL A 233 13.62 1.35 -4.77
N LEU A 234 12.84 1.85 -5.73
CA LEU A 234 12.25 3.18 -5.62
C LEU A 234 11.22 3.20 -4.49
N HIS A 235 11.23 4.27 -3.71
CA HIS A 235 10.18 4.63 -2.78
C HIS A 235 9.27 5.70 -3.43
N HIS A 236 8.06 5.90 -2.91
CA HIS A 236 7.08 6.83 -3.47
C HIS A 236 7.61 8.28 -3.57
N ASP A 237 8.63 8.64 -2.79
CA ASP A 237 9.29 9.95 -2.81
C ASP A 237 10.44 10.08 -3.83
N GLY A 238 10.67 9.04 -4.64
CA GLY A 238 11.68 8.99 -5.68
C GLY A 238 13.08 8.57 -5.21
N ARG A 239 13.31 8.38 -3.90
CA ARG A 239 14.58 7.87 -3.39
C ARG A 239 14.69 6.36 -3.60
N ARG A 240 15.92 5.87 -3.71
CA ARG A 240 16.20 4.42 -3.66
C ARG A 240 16.57 3.99 -2.24
N VAL A 241 15.86 2.99 -1.74
CA VAL A 241 15.99 2.49 -0.37
C VAL A 241 15.82 0.97 -0.35
N ARG A 242 16.23 0.33 0.75
CA ARG A 242 15.87 -1.08 1.01
C ARG A 242 14.37 -1.14 1.30
N ALA A 243 13.65 -2.01 0.58
CA ALA A 243 12.20 -2.11 0.74
C ALA A 243 11.83 -2.62 2.14
N TYR A 244 10.70 -2.15 2.67
CA TYR A 244 10.18 -2.60 3.97
C TYR A 244 9.90 -4.12 3.97
N ALA A 245 9.48 -4.66 2.82
CA ALA A 245 9.33 -6.08 2.52
C ALA A 245 10.54 -6.96 2.94
N MET A 246 11.74 -6.40 3.04
CA MET A 246 12.94 -7.16 3.44
C MET A 246 13.14 -7.32 4.94
N ASN A 247 12.28 -6.75 5.78
CA ASN A 247 12.41 -6.92 7.23
C ASN A 247 12.14 -8.35 7.67
N ASN A 248 11.09 -8.98 7.15
CA ASN A 248 10.75 -10.38 7.40
C ASN A 248 9.74 -10.90 6.35
N ALA A 249 9.49 -12.21 6.35
CA ALA A 249 8.56 -12.85 5.41
C ALA A 249 7.09 -12.36 5.55
N LYS A 250 6.70 -11.82 6.71
CA LYS A 250 5.36 -11.27 6.94
C LYS A 250 5.20 -9.92 6.24
N GLU A 251 6.19 -9.02 6.35
CA GLU A 251 6.20 -7.76 5.58
C GLU A 251 6.26 -8.05 4.08
N TYR A 252 7.12 -8.99 3.67
CA TYR A 252 7.25 -9.38 2.28
C TYR A 252 5.91 -9.77 1.65
N PHE A 253 5.09 -10.53 2.38
CA PHE A 253 3.74 -10.88 1.96
C PHE A 253 2.79 -9.67 1.95
N ALA A 254 2.78 -8.86 3.01
CA ALA A 254 1.85 -7.75 3.16
C ALA A 254 2.09 -6.63 2.14
N GLU A 255 3.33 -6.19 1.98
CA GLU A 255 3.77 -5.21 0.97
C GLU A 255 3.40 -5.65 -0.45
N ALA A 256 3.62 -6.93 -0.76
CA ALA A 256 3.29 -7.46 -2.07
C ALA A 256 1.77 -7.53 -2.32
N CYS A 257 0.96 -7.72 -1.27
CA CYS A 257 -0.50 -7.64 -1.38
C CYS A 257 -0.97 -6.23 -1.77
N GLU A 258 -0.32 -5.18 -1.28
CA GLU A 258 -0.61 -3.80 -1.69
C GLU A 258 -0.38 -3.62 -3.19
N ALA A 259 0.78 -4.02 -3.71
CA ALA A 259 1.06 -3.95 -5.13
C ALA A 259 0.12 -4.82 -5.97
N TYR A 260 -0.23 -6.03 -5.48
CA TYR A 260 -1.04 -6.99 -6.23
C TYR A 260 -2.51 -6.56 -6.39
N PHE A 261 -3.10 -5.96 -5.37
CA PHE A 261 -4.51 -5.52 -5.40
C PHE A 261 -4.69 -4.04 -5.71
N GLY A 262 -3.66 -3.24 -5.50
CA GLY A 262 -3.75 -1.79 -5.45
C GLY A 262 -2.45 -1.10 -5.82
N MET A 263 -1.91 -0.34 -4.86
CA MET A 263 -0.68 0.44 -5.00
C MET A 263 0.16 0.35 -3.73
N ASN A 264 1.42 -0.10 -3.87
CA ASN A 264 2.42 -0.05 -2.80
C ASN A 264 3.16 1.31 -2.80
N ASP A 265 3.79 1.68 -1.69
CA ASP A 265 4.67 2.85 -1.57
C ASP A 265 6.16 2.54 -1.85
N PHE A 266 6.52 1.25 -1.96
CA PHE A 266 7.78 0.77 -2.52
C PHE A 266 7.59 0.09 -3.87
N TYR A 267 8.55 0.23 -4.79
CA TYR A 267 8.58 -0.56 -6.02
C TYR A 267 8.75 -2.06 -5.67
N PRO A 268 7.98 -2.98 -6.29
CA PRO A 268 6.98 -2.74 -7.34
C PRO A 268 5.72 -2.07 -6.80
N PHE A 269 5.29 -0.96 -7.43
CA PHE A 269 4.18 -0.15 -6.97
C PHE A 269 2.84 -0.77 -7.36
N VAL A 270 2.77 -1.44 -8.52
CA VAL A 270 1.53 -2.03 -9.04
C VAL A 270 1.73 -3.47 -9.50
N ARG A 271 0.62 -4.19 -9.67
CA ARG A 271 0.62 -5.62 -9.98
C ARG A 271 1.43 -6.03 -11.22
N SER A 272 1.43 -5.21 -12.28
CA SER A 272 2.21 -5.51 -13.48
C SER A 272 3.71 -5.44 -13.20
N GLU A 273 4.15 -4.46 -12.42
CA GLU A 273 5.55 -4.35 -11.99
C GLU A 273 5.92 -5.50 -11.06
N LEU A 274 5.01 -5.90 -10.17
CA LEU A 274 5.22 -7.07 -9.32
C LEU A 274 5.41 -8.34 -10.13
N ARG A 275 4.61 -8.53 -11.19
CA ARG A 275 4.75 -9.68 -12.10
C ARG A 275 6.12 -9.73 -12.78
N ASP A 276 6.64 -8.58 -13.20
CA ASP A 276 7.91 -8.50 -13.91
C ASP A 276 9.11 -8.59 -12.94
N HIS A 277 9.01 -7.93 -11.79
CA HIS A 277 10.08 -7.89 -10.79
C HIS A 277 10.18 -9.19 -9.99
N ASP A 278 9.04 -9.74 -9.58
CA ASP A 278 8.93 -10.93 -8.75
C ASP A 278 7.83 -11.88 -9.23
N PRO A 279 8.05 -12.55 -10.38
CA PRO A 279 7.06 -13.45 -10.97
C PRO A 279 6.69 -14.62 -10.05
N GLN A 280 7.63 -15.07 -9.19
CA GLN A 280 7.35 -16.14 -8.24
C GLN A 280 6.36 -15.67 -7.17
N LEU A 281 6.57 -14.48 -6.60
CA LEU A 281 5.64 -13.90 -5.63
C LEU A 281 4.29 -13.58 -6.26
N TYR A 282 4.28 -13.06 -7.50
CA TYR A 282 3.05 -12.82 -8.24
C TYR A 282 2.19 -14.09 -8.37
N GLU A 283 2.77 -15.21 -8.83
CA GLU A 283 2.04 -16.48 -8.96
C GLU A 283 1.63 -17.05 -7.60
N LEU A 284 2.43 -16.84 -6.54
CA LEU A 284 2.07 -17.21 -5.18
C LEU A 284 0.85 -16.42 -4.68
N LEU A 285 0.81 -15.10 -4.88
CA LEU A 285 -0.36 -14.29 -4.51
C LEU A 285 -1.60 -14.70 -5.31
N LYS A 286 -1.43 -15.04 -6.59
CA LYS A 286 -2.51 -15.57 -7.42
C LYS A 286 -3.04 -16.90 -6.89
N SER A 287 -2.19 -17.79 -6.40
CA SER A 287 -2.64 -19.08 -5.83
C SER A 287 -3.31 -18.91 -4.47
N ILE A 288 -2.83 -18.00 -3.63
CA ILE A 288 -3.40 -17.71 -2.30
C ILE A 288 -4.74 -17.01 -2.41
N TRP A 289 -4.81 -15.94 -3.21
CA TRP A 289 -5.95 -15.04 -3.21
C TRP A 289 -6.90 -15.24 -4.39
N GLY A 290 -6.41 -15.82 -5.50
CA GLY A 290 -7.03 -15.71 -6.81
C GLY A 290 -6.65 -14.41 -7.53
N LEU A 291 -7.23 -14.23 -8.73
CA LEU A 291 -7.11 -12.96 -9.45
C LEU A 291 -8.01 -11.90 -8.82
N PRO A 292 -7.54 -10.64 -8.70
CA PRO A 292 -8.40 -9.55 -8.27
C PRO A 292 -9.65 -9.44 -9.15
N LYS A 293 -10.77 -9.06 -8.55
CA LYS A 293 -12.05 -8.89 -9.26
C LYS A 293 -11.86 -7.94 -10.44
N GLY A 294 -12.35 -8.35 -11.61
CA GLY A 294 -12.22 -7.59 -12.85
C GLY A 294 -10.84 -7.68 -13.54
N ALA A 295 -9.86 -8.37 -12.95
CA ALA A 295 -8.61 -8.67 -13.63
C ALA A 295 -8.82 -9.81 -14.63
N MET A 296 -8.31 -9.65 -15.85
CA MET A 296 -8.24 -10.74 -16.82
C MET A 296 -6.91 -11.48 -16.72
N ASP A 297 -6.94 -12.80 -16.84
CA ASP A 297 -5.72 -13.58 -16.99
C ASP A 297 -5.14 -13.36 -18.40
N ALA A 298 -4.08 -12.56 -18.49
CA ALA A 298 -3.40 -12.30 -19.76
C ALA A 298 -2.84 -13.59 -20.41
N SER A 299 -2.54 -14.63 -19.63
CA SER A 299 -2.07 -15.92 -20.17
C SER A 299 -3.20 -16.68 -20.90
N ALA A 300 -4.43 -16.62 -20.38
CA ALA A 300 -5.61 -17.18 -21.04
C ALA A 300 -6.02 -16.38 -22.28
N ALA A 301 -5.80 -15.06 -22.27
CA ALA A 301 -6.09 -14.19 -23.41
C ALA A 301 -5.12 -14.40 -24.59
N ALA A 302 -3.85 -14.73 -24.32
CA ALA A 302 -2.87 -15.05 -25.36
C ALA A 302 -3.18 -16.39 -26.06
N HIS A 303 -3.67 -17.38 -25.32
CA HIS A 303 -4.02 -18.69 -25.88
C HIS A 303 -5.23 -18.64 -26.84
N LYS A 304 -6.14 -17.69 -26.66
CA LYS A 304 -7.30 -17.49 -27.55
C LYS A 304 -6.99 -16.75 -28.86
N ARG A 305 -5.82 -16.12 -29.00
CA ARG A 305 -5.45 -15.34 -30.21
C ARG A 305 -4.71 -16.15 -31.28
N ASN A 306 -4.37 -17.42 -31.03
CA ASN A 306 -3.77 -18.31 -32.02
C ASN A 306 -4.64 -19.57 -32.28
N PRO A 307 -5.77 -19.46 -32.98
CA PRO A 307 -6.29 -20.60 -33.72
C PRO A 307 -5.39 -20.79 -34.95
N SER A 308 -4.65 -21.89 -34.98
CA SER A 308 -3.79 -22.33 -36.07
C SER A 308 -4.44 -22.14 -37.45
N THR A 309 -3.82 -21.34 -38.32
CA THR A 309 -4.04 -21.39 -39.76
C THR A 309 -3.40 -22.66 -40.33
N SER A 310 -4.05 -23.81 -40.17
CA SER A 310 -3.76 -25.00 -40.99
C SER A 310 -4.65 -24.97 -42.23
N SER A 311 -4.24 -24.18 -43.23
CA SER A 311 -4.80 -24.30 -44.58
C SER A 311 -4.11 -25.46 -45.28
N THR A 312 -4.70 -26.66 -45.19
CA THR A 312 -4.42 -27.77 -46.09
C THR A 312 -4.89 -27.41 -47.50
N ARG A 313 -3.94 -27.39 -48.43
CA ARG A 313 -4.17 -27.29 -49.87
C ARG A 313 -4.47 -28.69 -50.42
N PRO A 314 -5.47 -28.84 -51.31
CA PRO A 314 -5.35 -29.71 -52.48
C PRO A 314 -4.82 -28.92 -53.68
#